data_AF-A0A9P0C4G1-F1
#
_entry.id   AF-A0A9P0C4G1-F1
#
_cell.length_a   1.000
_cell.length_b   1.000
_cell.length_c   1.000
_cell.angle_alpha   90.00
_cell.angle_beta   90.00
_cell.angle_gamma   90.00
#
_symmetry.space_group_name_H-M   'P 1'
#
loop_
_entity.id
_entity.type
_entity.pdbx_description
1 polymer ?
#
loop_
_entity_poly.entity_id
_entity_poly.type
_entity_poly.pdbx_seq_one_letter_code
_entity_poly.pdbx_strand_id
1 'polypeptide(L)'
;MDPDAPEFLKKENAGKKSVLPKGELPHKAVSEQFATSQFFKQTKVYPEWDLPSVTPAYNLMVVKKELQKTEKILEEKRKENKQYRDLLDSEWATLRQKQKEVMESFPNHQTFIIENEKKRERAEHVIKVEKEKQEKFDSSINELKEKIKESLKIRDVMQSYVDQYKIYEDYLKSVVESLPEFNSIREVIDRYRTLISVERELEERKGAEVAAMEGYRKSMVELTVSKSQEMMVLNNKLIELQSSHERASNQLNWFQDMLSVIDANASRLFVEHSIVKAAILNLFKELCKFKRLHHISVKENDYEAQLKFIKTSYQELLKIANIAKAQEVSDEQSIMANLSFDSN
;
A
#
# COMPACT_ATOMS: atom_id res chain seq x y z
N MET A 1 -34.34 14.55 -81.82
CA MET A 1 -35.77 14.22 -81.75
C MET A 1 -36.47 15.54 -81.53
N ASP A 2 -36.89 16.18 -82.62
CA ASP A 2 -37.96 17.19 -82.59
C ASP A 2 -39.28 16.41 -82.71
N PRO A 3 -40.42 16.84 -82.13
CA PRO A 3 -40.99 18.17 -82.43
C PRO A 3 -41.86 18.84 -81.35
N ASP A 4 -41.75 20.17 -81.24
CA ASP A 4 -42.73 21.05 -80.59
C ASP A 4 -43.35 22.00 -81.65
N ALA A 5 -44.63 21.75 -81.96
CA ALA A 5 -45.76 22.68 -82.17
C ALA A 5 -45.73 23.81 -83.26
N PRO A 6 -46.89 24.42 -83.65
CA PRO A 6 -48.29 24.10 -83.38
C PRO A 6 -49.25 24.08 -84.60
N GLU A 7 -50.39 23.45 -84.34
CA GLU A 7 -51.62 23.29 -85.10
C GLU A 7 -52.56 24.50 -84.95
N PHE A 8 -52.96 25.17 -86.04
CA PHE A 8 -54.06 26.17 -86.15
C PHE A 8 -54.26 26.40 -87.67
N LEU A 9 -55.41 26.31 -88.34
CA LEU A 9 -56.84 26.43 -88.04
C LEU A 9 -57.65 25.58 -89.05
N LYS A 10 -58.57 24.75 -88.55
CA LYS A 10 -59.73 24.27 -89.32
C LYS A 10 -60.97 25.02 -88.83
N LYS A 11 -61.60 25.76 -89.74
CA LYS A 11 -63.02 26.19 -89.74
C LYS A 11 -63.41 26.26 -91.21
N GLU A 12 -64.61 25.98 -91.69
CA GLU A 12 -65.89 25.51 -91.20
C GLU A 12 -66.65 25.23 -92.51
N ASN A 13 -67.50 24.21 -92.58
CA ASN A 13 -68.46 24.09 -93.67
C ASN A 13 -69.78 23.56 -93.11
N ALA A 14 -70.78 24.43 -92.98
CA ALA A 14 -72.19 24.04 -92.98
C ALA A 14 -73.09 25.28 -93.14
N GLY A 15 -73.95 25.29 -94.17
CA GLY A 15 -75.02 26.28 -94.29
C GLY A 15 -75.62 26.41 -95.68
N LYS A 16 -76.48 25.46 -96.10
CA LYS A 16 -77.40 25.61 -97.24
C LYS A 16 -78.70 26.28 -96.81
N LYS A 17 -79.10 27.38 -97.47
CA LYS A 17 -80.48 27.91 -97.69
C LYS A 17 -80.39 28.82 -98.93
N SER A 18 -81.31 28.97 -99.87
CA SER A 18 -82.58 28.33 -100.25
C SER A 18 -83.03 28.96 -101.60
N VAL A 19 -83.41 28.14 -102.58
CA VAL A 19 -84.58 28.25 -103.50
C VAL A 19 -84.73 29.51 -104.42
N LEU A 20 -84.36 29.42 -105.73
CA LEU A 20 -85.16 29.33 -107.00
C LEU A 20 -85.68 30.68 -107.60
N PRO A 21 -85.99 30.80 -108.92
CA PRO A 21 -85.19 30.49 -110.13
C PRO A 21 -85.21 31.65 -111.19
N LYS A 22 -84.44 31.45 -112.28
CA LYS A 22 -84.45 32.10 -113.62
C LYS A 22 -83.32 33.09 -113.92
N GLY A 23 -82.57 32.73 -114.96
CA GLY A 23 -81.40 33.40 -115.51
C GLY A 23 -80.28 32.38 -115.70
N GLU A 24 -80.36 31.56 -116.76
CA GLU A 24 -79.37 30.54 -117.09
C GLU A 24 -77.99 31.17 -117.26
N LEU A 25 -77.11 30.93 -116.28
CA LEU A 25 -75.72 31.38 -116.29
C LEU A 25 -74.85 30.34 -117.01
N PRO A 26 -73.92 30.78 -117.87
CA PRO A 26 -73.29 30.00 -118.94
C PRO A 26 -72.49 28.78 -118.47
N HIS A 27 -72.09 28.73 -117.21
CA HIS A 27 -71.31 27.63 -116.62
C HIS A 27 -72.01 26.26 -116.69
N LYS A 28 -73.34 26.20 -116.62
CA LYS A 28 -74.07 24.90 -116.70
C LYS A 28 -74.20 24.38 -118.12
N ALA A 29 -74.49 25.26 -119.07
CA ALA A 29 -74.44 24.95 -120.50
C ALA A 29 -73.01 24.56 -120.91
N VAL A 30 -71.98 25.18 -120.32
CA VAL A 30 -70.58 24.82 -120.53
C VAL A 30 -70.26 23.46 -119.90
N SER A 31 -70.77 23.13 -118.71
CA SER A 31 -70.57 21.81 -118.10
C SER A 31 -71.30 20.69 -118.85
N GLU A 32 -72.49 20.95 -119.38
CA GLU A 32 -73.22 20.04 -120.24
C GLU A 32 -72.55 19.93 -121.62
N GLN A 33 -72.05 21.03 -122.19
CA GLN A 33 -71.18 20.97 -123.38
C GLN A 33 -69.87 20.22 -123.12
N PHE A 34 -69.25 20.35 -121.94
CA PHE A 34 -68.05 19.59 -121.59
C PHE A 34 -68.39 18.10 -121.41
N ALA A 35 -69.51 17.76 -120.77
CA ALA A 35 -69.99 16.39 -120.64
C ALA A 35 -70.34 15.80 -122.01
N THR A 36 -71.08 16.52 -122.85
CA THR A 36 -71.40 16.12 -124.24
C THR A 36 -70.12 16.03 -125.10
N SER A 37 -69.15 16.93 -124.91
CA SER A 37 -67.83 16.86 -125.59
C SER A 37 -67.00 15.66 -125.11
N GLN A 38 -67.11 15.26 -123.85
CA GLN A 38 -66.46 14.06 -123.32
C GLN A 38 -67.18 12.78 -123.76
N PHE A 39 -68.51 12.81 -123.96
CA PHE A 39 -69.25 11.72 -124.61
C PHE A 39 -68.80 11.51 -126.06
N PHE A 40 -68.57 12.58 -126.83
CA PHE A 40 -67.99 12.46 -128.18
C PHE A 40 -66.50 12.06 -128.22
N LYS A 41 -65.81 12.05 -127.07
CA LYS A 41 -64.42 11.58 -126.92
C LYS A 41 -64.33 10.11 -126.46
N GLN A 42 -65.45 9.43 -126.23
CA GLN A 42 -65.45 7.96 -126.19
C GLN A 42 -64.98 7.44 -127.55
N THR A 43 -64.02 6.51 -127.53
CA THR A 43 -63.42 5.91 -128.73
C THR A 43 -64.54 5.42 -129.65
N LYS A 44 -64.69 6.04 -130.83
CA LYS A 44 -65.55 5.52 -131.90
C LYS A 44 -65.13 4.08 -132.19
N VAL A 45 -65.93 3.12 -131.73
CA VAL A 45 -65.76 1.71 -132.10
C VAL A 45 -66.47 1.55 -133.45
N TYR A 46 -65.67 1.48 -134.51
CA TYR A 46 -66.18 1.28 -135.87
C TYR A 46 -66.63 -0.18 -136.06
N PRO A 47 -67.79 -0.45 -136.69
CA PRO A 47 -68.22 -1.81 -137.06
C PRO A 47 -67.20 -2.49 -138.00
N GLU A 48 -67.08 -3.82 -138.00
CA GLU A 48 -65.98 -4.57 -138.65
C GLU A 48 -65.68 -4.20 -140.13
N TRP A 49 -66.69 -3.80 -140.89
CA TRP A 49 -66.55 -3.42 -142.31
C TRP A 49 -66.06 -1.97 -142.51
N ASP A 50 -66.08 -1.16 -141.46
CA ASP A 50 -65.69 0.26 -141.44
C ASP A 50 -64.31 0.44 -140.76
N LEU A 51 -63.61 -0.67 -140.49
CA LEU A 51 -62.18 -0.65 -140.26
C LEU A 51 -61.46 -0.46 -141.60
N PRO A 52 -60.41 0.38 -141.66
CA PRO A 52 -59.57 0.50 -142.85
C PRO A 52 -59.05 -0.90 -143.24
N SER A 53 -59.26 -1.31 -144.51
CA SER A 53 -58.73 -2.56 -145.05
C SER A 53 -57.25 -2.71 -144.67
N VAL A 54 -56.89 -3.86 -144.10
CA VAL A 54 -55.54 -4.20 -143.61
C VAL A 54 -54.58 -4.30 -144.79
N THR A 55 -54.26 -3.15 -145.34
CA THR A 55 -53.30 -2.94 -146.41
C THR A 55 -51.95 -2.67 -145.76
N PRO A 56 -50.82 -3.10 -146.37
CA PRO A 56 -49.49 -2.84 -145.83
C PRO A 56 -49.24 -1.37 -145.47
N ALA A 57 -49.87 -0.43 -146.20
CA ALA A 57 -49.80 1.00 -145.94
C ALA A 57 -50.51 1.44 -144.63
N TYR A 58 -51.67 0.85 -144.29
CA TYR A 58 -52.37 1.13 -143.04
C TYR A 58 -51.61 0.59 -141.82
N ASN A 59 -51.09 -0.65 -141.90
CA ASN A 59 -50.24 -1.23 -140.86
C ASN A 59 -48.97 -0.39 -140.64
N LEU A 60 -48.36 0.10 -141.71
CA LEU A 60 -47.22 1.01 -141.65
C LEU A 60 -47.57 2.34 -140.96
N MET A 61 -48.79 2.86 -141.16
CA MET A 61 -49.28 4.05 -140.46
C MET A 61 -49.52 3.80 -138.96
N VAL A 62 -50.11 2.65 -138.60
CA VAL A 62 -50.34 2.24 -137.20
C VAL A 62 -49.02 2.04 -136.48
N VAL A 63 -48.10 1.28 -137.07
CA VAL A 63 -46.75 1.06 -136.54
C VAL A 63 -45.99 2.38 -136.41
N LYS A 64 -46.12 3.32 -137.36
CA LYS A 64 -45.53 4.68 -137.22
C LYS A 64 -46.11 5.47 -136.04
N LYS A 65 -47.43 5.41 -135.82
CA LYS A 65 -48.07 6.08 -134.67
C LYS A 65 -47.67 5.43 -133.34
N GLU A 66 -47.57 4.11 -133.30
CA GLU A 66 -47.10 3.35 -132.13
C GLU A 66 -45.63 3.64 -131.84
N LEU A 67 -44.78 3.65 -132.87
CA LEU A 67 -43.38 4.07 -132.78
C LEU A 67 -43.27 5.50 -132.23
N GLN A 68 -44.07 6.44 -132.72
CA GLN A 68 -44.10 7.81 -132.18
C GLN A 68 -44.57 7.87 -130.71
N LYS A 69 -45.51 7.02 -130.29
CA LYS A 69 -45.97 6.95 -128.90
C LYS A 69 -44.91 6.32 -128.00
N THR A 70 -44.31 5.22 -128.42
CA THR A 70 -43.25 4.54 -127.65
C THR A 70 -42.00 5.39 -127.58
N GLU A 71 -41.67 6.14 -128.63
CA GLU A 71 -40.55 7.08 -128.66
C GLU A 71 -40.77 8.27 -127.71
N LYS A 72 -42.00 8.81 -127.64
CA LYS A 72 -42.37 9.80 -126.61
C LYS A 72 -42.25 9.25 -125.18
N ILE A 73 -42.76 8.05 -124.93
CA ILE A 73 -42.64 7.39 -123.61
C ILE A 73 -41.17 7.10 -123.27
N LEU A 74 -40.37 6.68 -124.26
CA LEU A 74 -38.94 6.45 -124.11
C LEU A 74 -38.20 7.75 -123.78
N GLU A 75 -38.56 8.86 -124.43
CA GLU A 75 -38.03 10.18 -124.11
C GLU A 75 -38.42 10.65 -122.71
N GLU A 76 -39.67 10.45 -122.30
CA GLU A 76 -40.13 10.72 -120.93
C GLU A 76 -39.37 9.89 -119.90
N LYS A 77 -39.23 8.58 -120.12
CA LYS A 77 -38.45 7.68 -119.24
C LYS A 77 -36.96 8.01 -119.23
N ARG A 78 -36.39 8.46 -120.35
CA ARG A 78 -35.01 8.97 -120.40
C ARG A 78 -34.86 10.27 -119.60
N LYS A 79 -35.84 11.17 -119.66
CA LYS A 79 -35.86 12.40 -118.84
C LYS A 79 -36.01 12.09 -117.36
N GLU A 80 -36.95 11.20 -116.98
CA GLU A 80 -37.11 10.74 -115.61
C GLU A 80 -35.84 10.07 -115.09
N ASN A 81 -35.25 9.14 -115.83
CA ASN A 81 -34.03 8.45 -115.43
C ASN A 81 -32.84 9.42 -115.32
N LYS A 82 -32.78 10.45 -116.18
CA LYS A 82 -31.78 11.51 -116.05
C LYS A 82 -31.99 12.31 -114.76
N GLN A 83 -33.23 12.71 -114.46
CA GLN A 83 -33.56 13.39 -113.21
C GLN A 83 -33.24 12.52 -111.97
N TYR A 84 -33.55 11.23 -111.99
CA TYR A 84 -33.20 10.30 -110.92
C TYR A 84 -31.69 10.15 -110.74
N ARG A 85 -30.93 10.10 -111.83
CA ARG A 85 -29.46 10.08 -111.77
C ARG A 85 -28.90 11.38 -111.21
N ASP A 86 -29.42 12.52 -111.66
CA ASP A 86 -29.00 13.84 -111.15
C ASP A 86 -29.30 13.97 -109.64
N LEU A 87 -30.45 13.45 -109.17
CA LEU A 87 -30.79 13.37 -107.75
C LEU A 87 -29.85 12.44 -106.98
N LEU A 88 -29.65 11.21 -107.46
CA LEU A 88 -28.74 10.26 -106.82
C LEU A 88 -27.32 10.79 -106.76
N ASP A 89 -26.83 11.42 -107.83
CA ASP A 89 -25.50 12.04 -107.86
C ASP A 89 -25.39 13.18 -106.84
N SER A 90 -26.46 13.97 -106.67
CA SER A 90 -26.52 14.99 -105.62
C SER A 90 -26.50 14.39 -104.21
N GLU A 91 -27.25 13.31 -103.96
CA GLU A 91 -27.25 12.60 -102.68
C GLU A 91 -25.87 11.97 -102.39
N TRP A 92 -25.25 11.34 -103.39
CA TRP A 92 -23.90 10.80 -103.30
C TRP A 92 -22.85 11.88 -103.03
N ALA A 93 -23.02 13.08 -103.58
CA ALA A 93 -22.16 14.21 -103.28
C ALA A 93 -22.33 14.67 -101.81
N THR A 94 -23.57 14.80 -101.33
CA THR A 94 -23.84 15.17 -99.93
C THR A 94 -23.34 14.13 -98.93
N LEU A 95 -23.49 12.83 -99.22
CA LEU A 95 -22.97 11.76 -98.38
C LEU A 95 -21.45 11.77 -98.31
N ARG A 96 -20.77 12.00 -99.45
CA ARG A 96 -19.31 12.16 -99.48
C ARG A 96 -18.86 13.38 -98.69
N GLN A 97 -19.61 14.47 -98.71
CA GLN A 97 -19.31 15.66 -97.91
C GLN A 97 -19.45 15.37 -96.42
N LYS A 98 -20.57 14.77 -95.98
CA LYS A 98 -20.78 14.36 -94.59
C LYS A 98 -19.71 13.37 -94.11
N GLN A 99 -19.31 12.42 -94.97
CA GLN A 99 -18.22 11.50 -94.67
C GLN A 99 -16.90 12.26 -94.44
N LYS A 100 -16.58 13.24 -95.29
CA LYS A 100 -15.39 14.08 -95.10
C LYS A 100 -15.46 14.88 -93.80
N GLU A 101 -16.60 15.50 -93.48
CA GLU A 101 -16.80 16.25 -92.23
C GLU A 101 -16.61 15.35 -90.99
N VAL A 102 -17.11 14.11 -91.03
CA VAL A 102 -16.89 13.13 -89.97
C VAL A 102 -15.42 12.73 -89.88
N MET A 103 -14.76 12.47 -91.00
CA MET A 103 -13.35 12.09 -91.02
C MET A 103 -12.43 13.23 -90.58
N GLU A 104 -12.74 14.48 -90.93
CA GLU A 104 -12.00 15.67 -90.52
C GLU A 104 -12.20 15.99 -89.04
N SER A 105 -13.40 15.72 -88.50
CA SER A 105 -13.69 15.94 -87.08
C SER A 105 -13.25 14.78 -86.18
N PHE A 106 -13.00 13.58 -86.71
CA PHE A 106 -12.60 12.41 -85.91
C PHE A 106 -11.28 12.60 -85.13
N PRO A 107 -10.19 13.15 -85.70
CA PRO A 107 -8.98 13.46 -84.93
C PRO A 107 -9.23 14.46 -83.80
N ASN A 108 -10.14 15.44 -84.01
CA ASN A 108 -10.50 16.42 -82.99
C ASN A 108 -11.28 15.76 -81.84
N HIS A 109 -12.19 14.83 -82.14
CA HIS A 109 -12.88 14.05 -81.11
C HIS A 109 -11.92 13.13 -80.35
N GLN A 110 -11.00 12.47 -81.06
CA GLN A 110 -10.02 11.59 -80.44
C GLN A 110 -9.08 12.35 -79.50
N THR A 111 -8.58 13.52 -79.94
CA THR A 111 -7.76 14.40 -79.09
C THR A 111 -8.54 14.92 -77.90
N PHE A 112 -9.81 15.29 -78.08
CA PHE A 112 -10.69 15.70 -76.98
C PHE A 112 -10.91 14.59 -75.94
N ILE A 113 -11.14 13.35 -76.37
CA ILE A 113 -11.30 12.20 -75.45
C ILE A 113 -10.02 11.99 -74.63
N ILE A 114 -8.85 11.97 -75.29
CA ILE A 114 -7.55 11.81 -74.63
C ILE A 114 -7.28 12.97 -73.66
N GLU A 115 -7.61 14.21 -74.03
CA GLU A 115 -7.47 15.35 -73.13
C GLU A 115 -8.42 15.29 -71.93
N ASN A 116 -9.66 14.84 -72.13
CA ASN A 116 -10.62 14.67 -71.06
C ASN A 116 -10.18 13.58 -70.07
N GLU A 117 -9.68 12.46 -70.59
CA GLU A 117 -9.11 11.39 -69.78
C GLU A 117 -7.91 11.89 -68.98
N LYS A 118 -6.97 12.61 -69.60
CA LYS A 118 -5.85 13.25 -68.89
C LYS A 118 -6.31 14.28 -67.85
N LYS A 119 -7.39 15.02 -68.11
CA LYS A 119 -7.99 15.94 -67.13
C LYS A 119 -8.59 15.18 -65.94
N ARG A 120 -9.26 14.06 -66.20
CA ARG A 120 -9.81 13.18 -65.17
C ARG A 120 -8.72 12.56 -64.32
N GLU A 121 -7.68 12.01 -64.93
CA GLU A 121 -6.52 11.45 -64.21
C GLU A 121 -5.82 12.50 -63.34
N ARG A 122 -5.62 13.72 -63.86
CA ARG A 122 -5.06 14.82 -63.05
C ARG A 122 -5.96 15.19 -61.88
N ALA A 123 -7.27 15.28 -62.09
CA ALA A 123 -8.22 15.58 -61.03
C ALA A 123 -8.24 14.47 -59.97
N GLU A 124 -8.27 13.20 -60.38
CA GLU A 124 -8.19 12.04 -59.49
C GLU A 124 -6.90 12.04 -58.68
N HIS A 125 -5.77 12.35 -59.32
CA HIS A 125 -4.49 12.44 -58.62
C HIS A 125 -4.48 13.57 -57.57
N VAL A 126 -4.98 14.76 -57.92
CA VAL A 126 -5.09 15.89 -56.98
C VAL A 126 -6.01 15.53 -55.82
N ILE A 127 -7.16 14.90 -56.09
CA ILE A 127 -8.09 14.44 -55.04
C ILE A 127 -7.41 13.44 -54.11
N LYS A 128 -6.64 12.49 -54.67
CA LYS A 128 -5.92 11.50 -53.86
C LYS A 128 -4.88 12.16 -52.96
N VAL A 129 -4.04 13.03 -53.52
CA VAL A 129 -3.03 13.77 -52.75
C VAL A 129 -3.65 14.62 -51.66
N GLU A 130 -4.77 15.30 -51.95
CA GLU A 130 -5.44 16.15 -50.97
C GLU A 130 -6.12 15.32 -49.87
N LYS A 131 -6.71 14.17 -50.19
CA LYS A 131 -7.22 13.22 -49.19
C LYS A 131 -6.11 12.71 -48.26
N GLU A 132 -4.97 12.33 -48.81
CA GLU A 132 -3.82 11.89 -48.00
C GLU A 132 -3.31 13.00 -47.07
N LYS A 133 -3.32 14.27 -47.52
CA LYS A 133 -2.99 15.41 -46.64
C LYS A 133 -4.05 15.62 -45.57
N GLN A 134 -5.33 15.54 -45.93
CA GLN A 134 -6.43 15.71 -45.01
C GLN A 134 -6.37 14.66 -43.90
N GLU A 135 -6.14 13.39 -44.23
CA GLU A 135 -5.97 12.32 -43.25
C GLU A 135 -4.79 12.57 -42.29
N LYS A 136 -3.65 13.07 -42.80
CA LYS A 136 -2.50 13.45 -41.97
C LYS A 136 -2.82 14.60 -41.02
N PHE A 137 -3.54 15.63 -41.51
CA PHE A 137 -3.97 16.75 -40.67
C PHE A 137 -5.00 16.30 -39.64
N ASP A 138 -5.96 15.46 -40.00
CA ASP A 138 -6.96 14.93 -39.08
C ASP A 138 -6.32 14.07 -37.98
N SER A 139 -5.34 13.23 -38.33
CA SER A 139 -4.54 12.49 -37.34
C SER A 139 -3.81 13.45 -36.39
N SER A 140 -3.14 14.48 -36.94
CA SER A 140 -2.42 15.48 -36.14
C SER A 140 -3.35 16.28 -35.24
N ILE A 141 -4.55 16.63 -35.73
CA ILE A 141 -5.59 17.33 -34.96
C ILE A 141 -6.07 16.44 -33.81
N ASN A 142 -6.28 15.15 -34.05
CA ASN A 142 -6.71 14.21 -33.02
C ASN A 142 -5.63 14.02 -31.95
N GLU A 143 -4.37 13.86 -32.34
CA GLU A 143 -3.24 13.80 -31.40
C GLU A 143 -3.14 15.07 -30.55
N LEU A 144 -3.27 16.25 -31.16
CA LEU A 144 -3.25 17.52 -30.43
C LEU A 144 -4.45 17.65 -29.49
N LYS A 145 -5.64 17.22 -29.91
CA LYS A 145 -6.83 17.20 -29.04
C LYS A 145 -6.65 16.30 -27.83
N GLU A 146 -6.05 15.11 -28.00
CA GLU A 146 -5.75 14.23 -26.87
C GLU A 146 -4.72 14.86 -25.92
N LYS A 147 -3.64 15.44 -26.45
CA LYS A 147 -2.66 16.17 -25.62
C LYS A 147 -3.28 17.33 -24.84
N ILE A 148 -4.22 18.06 -25.44
CA ILE A 148 -4.97 19.12 -24.77
C ILE A 148 -5.83 18.54 -23.64
N LYS A 149 -6.55 17.44 -23.89
CA LYS A 149 -7.35 16.77 -22.85
C LYS A 149 -6.48 16.29 -21.69
N GLU A 150 -5.33 15.69 -21.96
CA GLU A 150 -4.37 15.27 -20.93
C GLU A 150 -3.87 16.46 -20.12
N SER A 151 -3.47 17.54 -20.79
CA SER A 151 -3.02 18.77 -20.14
C SER A 151 -4.11 19.41 -19.28
N LEU A 152 -5.37 19.36 -19.73
CA LEU A 152 -6.52 19.81 -18.95
C LEU A 152 -6.74 18.95 -17.71
N LYS A 153 -6.70 17.63 -17.83
CA LYS A 153 -6.79 16.72 -16.66
C LYS A 153 -5.69 17.01 -15.65
N ILE A 154 -4.45 17.18 -16.10
CA ILE A 154 -3.32 17.51 -15.23
C ILE A 154 -3.55 18.85 -14.54
N ARG A 155 -4.03 19.87 -15.29
CA ARG A 155 -4.37 21.17 -14.71
C ARG A 155 -5.45 21.04 -13.63
N ASP A 156 -6.51 20.30 -13.89
CA ASP A 156 -7.63 20.15 -12.94
C ASP A 156 -7.17 19.44 -11.65
N VAL A 157 -6.32 18.41 -11.78
CA VAL A 157 -5.69 17.73 -10.65
C VAL A 157 -4.79 18.70 -9.87
N MET A 158 -3.93 19.46 -10.55
CA MET A 158 -3.06 20.45 -9.91
C MET A 158 -3.87 21.56 -9.24
N GLN A 159 -4.96 22.02 -9.85
CA GLN A 159 -5.86 22.99 -9.25
C GLN A 159 -6.49 22.44 -7.97
N SER A 160 -6.94 21.17 -7.99
CA SER A 160 -7.48 20.53 -6.79
C SER A 160 -6.45 20.46 -5.66
N TYR A 161 -5.18 20.19 -5.98
CA TYR A 161 -4.10 20.23 -4.98
C TYR A 161 -3.86 21.65 -4.47
N VAL A 162 -3.81 22.65 -5.35
CA VAL A 162 -3.67 24.05 -4.93
C VAL A 162 -4.80 24.46 -4.00
N ASP A 163 -6.04 24.11 -4.32
CA ASP A 163 -7.21 24.45 -3.49
C ASP A 163 -7.16 23.76 -2.12
N GLN A 164 -6.71 22.49 -2.07
CA GLN A 164 -6.48 21.78 -0.81
C GLN A 164 -5.35 22.41 0.01
N TYR A 165 -4.24 22.79 -0.64
CA TYR A 165 -3.07 23.34 0.05
C TYR A 165 -3.23 24.80 0.45
N LYS A 166 -4.14 25.54 -0.21
CA LYS A 166 -4.45 26.93 0.09
C LYS A 166 -4.87 27.14 1.54
N ILE A 167 -5.58 26.19 2.14
CA ILE A 167 -5.99 26.24 3.55
C ILE A 167 -4.76 26.33 4.47
N TYR A 168 -3.70 25.58 4.17
CA TYR A 168 -2.46 25.61 4.95
C TYR A 168 -1.66 26.90 4.70
N GLU A 169 -1.68 27.41 3.46
CA GLU A 169 -1.06 28.70 3.14
C GLU A 169 -1.74 29.84 3.91
N ASP A 170 -3.07 29.89 3.91
CA ASP A 170 -3.86 30.90 4.61
C ASP A 170 -3.64 30.78 6.13
N TYR A 171 -3.58 29.55 6.67
CA TYR A 171 -3.19 29.33 8.06
C TYR A 171 -1.79 29.87 8.36
N LEU A 172 -0.78 29.53 7.56
CA LEU A 172 0.59 29.99 7.77
C LEU A 172 0.72 31.51 7.65
N LYS A 173 -0.04 32.15 6.76
CA LYS A 173 -0.15 33.62 6.71
C LYS A 173 -0.73 34.18 8.01
N SER A 174 -1.81 33.59 8.53
CA SER A 174 -2.40 34.02 9.81
C SER A 174 -1.44 33.86 11.00
N VAL A 175 -0.58 32.84 10.98
CA VAL A 175 0.46 32.62 11.99
C VAL A 175 1.53 33.71 11.91
N VAL A 176 1.96 34.08 10.69
CA VAL A 176 2.91 35.18 10.48
C VAL A 176 2.30 36.53 10.89
N GLU A 177 1.01 36.76 10.63
CA GLU A 177 0.32 37.98 11.04
C GLU A 177 0.14 38.10 12.57
N SER A 178 -0.10 36.97 13.25
CA SER A 178 -0.31 36.94 14.71
C SER A 178 0.98 36.96 15.52
N LEU A 179 2.08 36.45 14.97
CA LEU A 179 3.38 36.37 15.64
C LEU A 179 4.41 37.24 14.90
N PRO A 180 4.69 38.46 15.40
CA PRO A 180 5.66 39.36 14.78
C PRO A 180 7.12 38.87 14.85
N GLU A 181 7.37 37.72 15.49
CA GLU A 181 8.66 37.04 15.50
C GLU A 181 9.04 36.46 14.13
N PHE A 182 8.08 36.25 13.23
CA PHE A 182 8.30 35.67 11.92
C PHE A 182 7.99 36.70 10.83
N ASN A 183 8.95 36.92 9.93
CA ASN A 183 8.77 37.81 8.79
C ASN A 183 8.29 37.07 7.54
N SER A 184 8.48 35.75 7.50
CA SER A 184 8.10 34.91 6.37
C SER A 184 7.61 33.54 6.82
N ILE A 185 6.67 32.97 6.05
CA ILE A 185 6.22 31.57 6.20
C ILE A 185 7.40 30.60 6.18
N ARG A 186 8.45 30.92 5.40
CA ARG A 186 9.66 30.09 5.32
C ARG A 186 10.39 30.01 6.66
N GLU A 187 10.48 31.11 7.39
CA GLU A 187 11.11 31.14 8.72
C GLU A 187 10.35 30.30 9.74
N VAL A 188 9.02 30.28 9.67
CA VAL A 188 8.17 29.41 10.49
C VAL A 188 8.48 27.94 10.21
N ILE A 189 8.56 27.57 8.92
CA ILE A 189 8.86 26.19 8.51
C ILE A 189 10.29 25.80 8.91
N ASP A 190 11.26 26.69 8.73
CA ASP A 190 12.65 26.40 9.08
C ASP A 190 12.81 26.27 10.60
N ARG A 191 12.18 27.14 11.41
CA ARG A 191 12.15 26.99 12.87
C ARG A 191 11.49 25.66 13.26
N TYR A 192 10.36 25.31 12.66
CA TYR A 192 9.70 24.03 12.89
C TYR A 192 10.59 22.83 12.56
N ARG A 193 11.31 22.87 11.44
CA ARG A 193 12.28 21.83 11.06
C ARG A 193 13.42 21.72 12.08
N THR A 194 13.99 22.85 12.51
CA THR A 194 15.01 22.83 13.57
C THR A 194 14.46 22.26 14.86
N LEU A 195 13.23 22.60 15.23
CA LEU A 195 12.59 22.10 16.45
C LEU A 195 12.37 20.59 16.39
N ILE A 196 11.86 20.05 15.28
CA ILE A 196 11.73 18.58 15.10
C ILE A 196 13.09 17.89 15.16
N SER A 197 14.13 18.48 14.55
CA SER A 197 15.47 17.91 14.59
C SER A 197 15.99 17.84 16.03
N VAL A 198 15.83 18.94 16.79
CA VAL A 198 16.22 19.01 18.20
C VAL A 198 15.38 18.07 19.06
N GLU A 199 14.08 17.96 18.81
CA GLU A 199 13.19 17.03 19.52
C GLU A 199 13.64 15.58 19.30
N ARG A 200 13.98 15.21 18.06
CA ARG A 200 14.50 13.88 17.74
C ARG A 200 15.82 13.59 18.47
N GLU A 201 16.76 14.54 18.43
CA GLU A 201 18.04 14.41 19.15
C GLU A 201 17.84 14.31 20.67
N LEU A 202 16.87 15.05 21.21
CA LEU A 202 16.54 15.01 22.63
C LEU A 202 15.95 13.65 23.02
N GLU A 203 15.04 13.11 22.21
CA GLU A 203 14.42 11.80 22.46
C GLU A 203 15.45 10.68 22.36
N GLU A 204 16.38 10.75 21.40
CA GLU A 204 17.50 9.81 21.31
C GLU A 204 18.41 9.90 22.54
N ARG A 205 18.79 11.12 22.95
CA ARG A 205 19.61 11.33 24.15
C ARG A 205 18.92 10.81 25.41
N LYS A 206 17.63 11.09 25.56
CA LYS A 206 16.82 10.61 26.68
C LYS A 206 16.73 9.08 26.67
N GLY A 207 16.55 8.46 25.50
CA GLY A 207 16.59 7.01 25.35
C GLY A 207 17.92 6.41 25.78
N ALA A 208 19.04 7.03 25.38
CA ALA A 208 20.38 6.61 25.79
C ALA A 208 20.62 6.78 27.31
N GLU A 209 20.15 7.87 27.90
CA GLU A 209 20.25 8.11 29.35
C GLU A 209 19.43 7.11 30.15
N VAL A 210 18.20 6.79 29.72
CA VAL A 210 17.38 5.75 30.34
C VAL A 210 18.05 4.39 30.24
N ALA A 211 18.60 4.03 29.08
CA ALA A 211 19.35 2.77 28.92
C ALA A 211 20.59 2.72 29.83
N ALA A 212 21.31 3.82 29.99
CA ALA A 212 22.44 3.93 30.92
C ALA A 212 21.99 3.77 32.38
N MET A 213 20.90 4.46 32.79
CA MET A 213 20.31 4.33 34.12
C MET A 213 19.87 2.89 34.41
N GLU A 214 19.24 2.22 33.44
CA GLU A 214 18.90 0.80 33.57
C GLU A 214 20.14 -0.09 33.69
N GLY A 215 21.21 0.21 32.96
CA GLY A 215 22.51 -0.44 33.08
C GLY A 215 23.09 -0.30 34.49
N TYR A 216 23.14 0.92 35.03
CA TYR A 216 23.58 1.17 36.41
C TYR A 216 22.69 0.48 37.44
N ARG A 217 21.36 0.50 37.25
CA ARG A 217 20.42 -0.19 38.13
C ARG A 217 20.67 -1.70 38.14
N LYS A 218 20.89 -2.33 36.97
CA LYS A 218 21.24 -3.75 36.87
C LYS A 218 22.54 -4.05 37.61
N SER A 219 23.60 -3.27 37.35
CA SER A 219 24.89 -3.44 38.02
C SER A 219 24.79 -3.26 39.54
N MET A 220 23.98 -2.30 40.02
CA MET A 220 23.74 -2.10 41.45
C MET A 220 23.02 -3.31 42.08
N VAL A 221 22.02 -3.86 41.40
CA VAL A 221 21.32 -5.08 41.86
C VAL A 221 22.28 -6.26 41.91
N GLU A 222 23.08 -6.47 40.87
CA GLU A 222 24.11 -7.52 40.83
C GLU A 222 25.11 -7.39 41.98
N LEU A 223 25.63 -6.18 42.20
CA LEU A 223 26.57 -5.91 43.30
C LEU A 223 25.91 -6.12 44.66
N THR A 224 24.65 -5.70 44.83
CA THR A 224 23.90 -5.90 46.09
C THR A 224 23.69 -7.38 46.37
N VAL A 225 23.31 -8.17 45.36
CA VAL A 225 23.16 -9.62 45.48
C VAL A 225 24.51 -10.28 45.83
N SER A 226 25.58 -9.90 45.13
CA SER A 226 26.94 -10.40 45.40
C SER A 226 27.37 -10.09 46.84
N LYS A 227 27.19 -8.85 47.30
CA LYS A 227 27.55 -8.44 48.67
C LYS A 227 26.66 -9.06 49.74
N SER A 228 25.37 -9.23 49.47
CA SER A 228 24.46 -9.98 50.36
C SER A 228 24.91 -11.43 50.50
N GLN A 229 25.36 -12.06 49.42
CA GLN A 229 25.89 -13.42 49.46
C GLN A 229 27.19 -13.51 50.26
N GLU A 230 28.13 -12.57 50.06
CA GLU A 230 29.34 -12.48 50.87
C GLU A 230 29.01 -12.28 52.37
N MET A 231 28.06 -11.40 52.69
CA MET A 231 27.60 -11.18 54.06
C MET A 231 26.98 -12.44 54.67
N MET A 232 26.19 -13.20 53.91
CA MET A 232 25.63 -14.46 54.36
C MET A 232 26.73 -15.49 54.67
N VAL A 233 27.76 -15.59 53.83
CA VAL A 233 28.92 -16.47 54.07
C VAL A 233 29.67 -16.04 55.33
N LEU A 234 29.95 -14.75 55.50
CA LEU A 234 30.60 -14.22 56.70
C LEU A 234 29.76 -14.42 57.95
N ASN A 235 28.45 -14.23 57.87
CA ASN A 235 27.54 -14.46 58.99
C ASN A 235 27.51 -15.94 59.40
N ASN A 236 27.47 -16.86 58.43
CA ASN A 236 27.60 -18.28 58.72
C ASN A 236 28.94 -18.57 59.42
N LYS A 237 30.04 -17.96 58.95
CA LYS A 237 31.34 -18.14 59.60
C LYS A 237 31.39 -17.57 61.01
N LEU A 238 30.74 -16.43 61.24
CA LEU A 238 30.62 -15.81 62.55
C LEU A 238 29.82 -16.70 63.51
N ILE A 239 28.70 -17.29 63.05
CA ILE A 239 27.91 -18.24 63.84
C ILE A 239 28.74 -19.48 64.20
N GLU A 240 29.51 -20.04 63.25
CA GLU A 240 30.42 -21.15 63.54
C GLU A 240 31.45 -20.79 64.63
N LEU A 241 32.02 -19.59 64.54
CA LEU A 241 33.04 -19.11 65.48
C LEU A 241 32.43 -18.83 66.86
N GLN A 242 31.25 -18.23 66.92
CA GLN A 242 30.48 -18.02 68.15
C GLN A 242 30.14 -19.35 68.81
N SER A 243 29.61 -20.32 68.05
CA SER A 243 29.34 -21.66 68.57
C SER A 243 30.60 -22.37 69.08
N SER A 244 31.75 -22.18 68.42
CA SER A 244 33.03 -22.69 68.90
C SER A 244 33.46 -21.99 70.20
N HIS A 245 33.28 -20.68 70.30
CA HIS A 245 33.61 -19.90 71.49
C HIS A 245 32.72 -20.28 72.67
N GLU A 246 31.41 -20.39 72.47
CA GLU A 246 30.46 -20.86 73.49
C GLU A 246 30.80 -22.25 73.98
N ARG A 247 31.18 -23.18 73.09
CA ARG A 247 31.65 -24.52 73.48
C ARG A 247 32.89 -24.44 74.37
N ALA A 248 33.89 -23.64 73.99
CA ALA A 248 35.10 -23.47 74.79
C ALA A 248 34.83 -22.78 76.13
N SER A 249 33.97 -21.77 76.14
CA SER A 249 33.57 -21.03 77.36
C SER A 249 32.80 -21.92 78.32
N ASN A 250 31.85 -22.74 77.82
CA ASN A 250 31.13 -23.72 78.63
C ASN A 250 32.08 -24.76 79.23
N GLN A 251 33.10 -25.21 78.48
CA GLN A 251 34.14 -26.08 79.02
C GLN A 251 34.95 -25.39 80.12
N LEU A 252 35.35 -24.13 79.92
CA LEU A 252 36.09 -23.36 80.92
C LEU A 252 35.28 -23.17 82.20
N ASN A 253 34.00 -22.77 82.07
CA ASN A 253 33.09 -22.61 83.21
C ASN A 253 32.93 -23.94 83.97
N TRP A 254 32.78 -25.07 83.26
CA TRP A 254 32.73 -26.38 83.89
C TRP A 254 33.99 -26.71 84.70
N PHE A 255 35.18 -26.44 84.14
CA PHE A 255 36.44 -26.61 84.87
C PHE A 255 36.55 -25.67 86.08
N GLN A 256 36.10 -24.42 85.93
CA GLN A 256 36.12 -23.43 87.00
C GLN A 256 35.17 -23.82 88.14
N ASP A 257 33.97 -24.29 87.83
CA ASP A 257 33.01 -24.82 88.80
C ASP A 257 33.62 -26.01 89.53
N MET A 258 34.23 -26.95 88.81
CA MET A 258 34.92 -28.10 89.41
C MET A 258 36.07 -27.67 90.34
N LEU A 259 36.89 -26.70 89.91
CA LEU A 259 37.96 -26.15 90.74
C LEU A 259 37.42 -25.43 91.97
N SER A 260 36.31 -24.71 91.87
CA SER A 260 35.67 -24.04 93.01
C SER A 260 35.20 -25.05 94.07
N VAL A 261 34.67 -26.20 93.64
CA VAL A 261 34.28 -27.29 94.56
C VAL A 261 35.51 -27.89 95.24
N ILE A 262 36.59 -28.10 94.49
CA ILE A 262 37.85 -28.61 95.05
C ILE A 262 38.45 -27.60 96.05
N ASP A 263 38.50 -26.32 95.70
CA ASP A 263 39.05 -25.26 96.54
C ASP A 263 38.21 -25.03 97.81
N ALA A 264 36.87 -25.06 97.69
CA ALA A 264 35.98 -25.02 98.84
C ALA A 264 36.21 -26.21 99.78
N ASN A 265 36.38 -27.42 99.22
CA ASN A 265 36.68 -28.61 100.02
C ASN A 265 38.08 -28.53 100.66
N ALA A 266 39.09 -28.08 99.92
CA ALA A 266 40.44 -27.87 100.44
C ALA A 266 40.48 -26.83 101.56
N SER A 267 39.77 -25.71 101.39
CA SER A 267 39.60 -24.67 102.40
C SER A 267 38.90 -25.20 103.65
N ARG A 268 37.83 -26.00 103.49
CA ARG A 268 37.17 -26.66 104.63
C ARG A 268 38.13 -27.58 105.38
N LEU A 269 38.85 -28.46 104.67
CA LEU A 269 39.85 -29.34 105.27
C LEU A 269 40.96 -28.56 105.97
N PHE A 270 41.40 -27.44 105.40
CA PHE A 270 42.39 -26.54 106.00
C PHE A 270 41.87 -25.91 107.30
N VAL A 271 40.61 -25.44 107.32
CA VAL A 271 39.99 -24.90 108.53
C VAL A 271 39.91 -25.96 109.63
N GLU A 272 39.39 -27.16 109.33
CA GLU A 272 39.36 -28.28 110.28
C GLU A 272 40.76 -28.59 110.83
N HIS A 273 41.75 -28.67 109.94
CA HIS A 273 43.13 -28.91 110.32
C HIS A 273 43.71 -27.79 111.20
N SER A 274 43.35 -26.52 110.95
CA SER A 274 43.78 -25.39 111.76
C SER A 274 43.11 -25.35 113.14
N ILE A 275 41.83 -25.71 113.23
CA ILE A 275 41.11 -25.85 114.51
C ILE A 275 41.76 -26.96 115.35
N VAL A 276 42.03 -28.13 114.76
CA VAL A 276 42.71 -29.23 115.45
C VAL A 276 44.09 -28.78 115.96
N LYS A 277 44.87 -28.08 115.12
CA LYS A 277 46.17 -27.51 115.54
C LYS A 277 46.04 -26.51 116.68
N ALA A 278 45.04 -25.62 116.64
CA ALA A 278 44.77 -24.66 117.71
C ALA A 278 44.32 -25.34 119.01
N ALA A 279 43.49 -26.37 118.93
CA ALA A 279 43.07 -27.16 120.10
C ALA A 279 44.26 -27.87 120.76
N ILE A 280 45.16 -28.47 119.96
CA ILE A 280 46.41 -29.07 120.46
C ILE A 280 47.25 -28.02 121.18
N LEU A 281 47.44 -26.84 120.56
CA LEU A 281 48.20 -25.74 121.16
C LEU A 281 47.56 -25.23 122.46
N ASN A 282 46.23 -25.09 122.50
CA ASN A 282 45.51 -24.65 123.70
C ASN A 282 45.64 -25.66 124.84
N LEU A 283 45.43 -26.95 124.57
CA LEU A 283 45.62 -28.01 125.57
C LEU A 283 47.05 -28.07 126.08
N PHE A 284 48.05 -27.92 125.19
CA PHE A 284 49.45 -27.82 125.59
C PHE A 284 49.69 -26.62 126.52
N LYS A 285 49.18 -25.44 126.16
CA LYS A 285 49.30 -24.22 126.97
C LYS A 285 48.62 -24.35 128.34
N GLU A 286 47.43 -24.95 128.41
CA GLU A 286 46.73 -25.22 129.68
C GLU A 286 47.52 -26.18 130.57
N LEU A 287 48.06 -27.26 130.02
CA LEU A 287 48.87 -28.20 130.78
C LEU A 287 50.21 -27.60 131.23
N CYS A 288 50.82 -26.74 130.43
CA CYS A 288 51.99 -25.96 130.85
C CYS A 288 51.67 -25.02 132.02
N LYS A 289 50.49 -24.38 132.01
CA LYS A 289 50.00 -23.56 133.13
C LYS A 289 49.74 -24.41 134.38
N PHE A 290 49.08 -25.56 134.24
CA PHE A 290 48.78 -26.45 135.37
C PHE A 290 50.05 -26.96 136.05
N LYS A 291 51.07 -27.34 135.28
CA LYS A 291 52.37 -27.79 135.80
C LYS A 291 53.29 -26.65 136.28
N ARG A 292 52.85 -25.39 136.23
CA ARG A 292 53.64 -24.18 136.59
C ARG A 292 55.03 -24.15 135.94
N LEU A 293 55.14 -24.67 134.72
CA LEU A 293 56.37 -24.65 133.93
C LEU A 293 56.47 -23.27 133.25
N HIS A 294 57.26 -22.38 133.83
CA HIS A 294 57.48 -21.02 133.31
C HIS A 294 58.41 -20.96 132.08
N HIS A 295 58.88 -22.12 131.58
CA HIS A 295 59.75 -22.23 130.40
C HIS A 295 59.21 -23.32 129.47
N ILE A 296 58.73 -22.87 128.31
CA ILE A 296 58.20 -23.70 127.23
C ILE A 296 59.38 -24.26 126.43
N SER A 297 59.63 -25.56 126.50
CA SER A 297 60.74 -26.20 125.77
C SER A 297 60.36 -26.66 124.35
N VAL A 298 59.12 -26.49 123.91
CA VAL A 298 58.62 -27.00 122.61
C VAL A 298 58.18 -25.85 121.71
N LYS A 299 58.63 -25.85 120.45
CA LYS A 299 58.30 -24.81 119.44
C LYS A 299 56.81 -24.86 119.07
N GLU A 300 56.25 -23.69 118.77
CA GLU A 300 54.81 -23.50 118.53
C GLU A 300 54.26 -24.24 117.29
N ASN A 301 55.11 -24.63 116.33
CA ASN A 301 54.74 -25.39 115.12
C ASN A 301 55.04 -26.90 115.17
N ASP A 302 55.61 -27.42 116.26
CA ASP A 302 55.93 -28.85 116.37
C ASP A 302 54.81 -29.59 117.14
N TYR A 303 53.70 -29.82 116.44
CA TYR A 303 52.48 -30.41 117.02
C TYR A 303 52.68 -31.85 117.50
N GLU A 304 53.63 -32.59 116.92
CA GLU A 304 53.93 -33.97 117.34
C GLU A 304 54.62 -33.99 118.71
N ALA A 305 55.58 -33.09 118.92
CA ALA A 305 56.23 -32.91 120.22
C ALA A 305 55.24 -32.39 121.29
N GLN A 306 54.34 -31.47 120.93
CA GLN A 306 53.28 -30.98 121.83
C GLN A 306 52.32 -32.10 122.24
N LEU A 307 51.86 -32.93 121.31
CA LEU A 307 50.99 -34.07 121.62
C LEU A 307 51.69 -35.13 122.49
N LYS A 308 52.98 -35.40 122.26
CA LYS A 308 53.77 -36.29 123.13
C LYS A 308 53.90 -35.73 124.55
N PHE A 309 54.06 -34.42 124.70
CA PHE A 309 54.09 -33.75 125.99
C PHE A 309 52.72 -33.75 126.69
N ILE A 310 51.63 -33.52 125.95
CA ILE A 310 50.26 -33.64 126.46
C ILE A 310 50.03 -35.06 126.96
N LYS A 311 50.41 -36.09 126.18
CA LYS A 311 50.23 -37.51 126.53
C LYS A 311 50.97 -37.88 127.83
N THR A 312 52.26 -37.55 127.93
CA THR A 312 53.07 -37.83 129.13
C THR A 312 52.55 -37.08 130.35
N SER A 313 52.19 -35.81 130.19
CA SER A 313 51.64 -35.00 131.27
C SER A 313 50.27 -35.48 131.75
N TYR A 314 49.39 -35.91 130.85
CA TYR A 314 48.11 -36.51 131.20
C TYR A 314 48.28 -37.84 131.95
N GLN A 315 49.23 -38.69 131.52
CA GLN A 315 49.58 -39.93 132.22
C GLN A 315 50.13 -39.69 133.63
N GLU A 316 50.89 -38.62 133.84
CA GLU A 316 51.35 -38.22 135.18
C GLU A 316 50.21 -37.67 136.05
N LEU A 317 49.32 -36.85 135.51
CA LEU A 317 48.13 -36.38 136.24
C LEU A 317 47.21 -37.54 136.64
N LEU A 318 47.04 -38.54 135.77
CA LEU A 318 46.33 -39.78 136.11
C LEU A 318 47.01 -40.52 137.27
N LYS A 319 48.35 -40.61 137.29
CA LYS A 319 49.08 -41.20 138.41
C LYS A 319 48.86 -40.42 139.71
N ILE A 320 48.91 -39.09 139.67
CA ILE A 320 48.67 -38.22 140.84
C ILE A 320 47.22 -38.34 141.33
N ALA A 321 46.23 -38.34 140.44
CA ALA A 321 44.83 -38.52 140.81
C ALA A 321 44.57 -39.90 141.43
N ASN A 322 45.24 -40.94 140.93
CA ASN A 322 45.16 -42.28 141.52
C ASN A 322 45.84 -42.37 142.89
N ILE A 323 46.92 -41.62 143.12
CA ILE A 323 47.57 -41.52 144.45
C ILE A 323 46.70 -40.71 145.42
N ALA A 324 46.10 -39.60 144.98
CA ALA A 324 45.17 -38.81 145.80
C ALA A 324 43.93 -39.62 146.23
N LYS A 325 43.37 -40.42 145.32
CA LYS A 325 42.31 -41.39 145.67
C LYS A 325 42.79 -42.46 146.65
N ALA A 326 44.05 -42.90 146.58
CA ALA A 326 44.61 -43.85 147.55
C ALA A 326 44.86 -43.20 148.93
N GLN A 327 45.05 -41.87 148.98
CA GLN A 327 45.25 -41.11 150.22
C GLN A 327 43.93 -40.77 150.93
N GLU A 328 42.85 -40.45 150.20
CA GLU A 328 41.50 -40.34 150.77
C GLU A 328 41.07 -41.65 151.48
N VAL A 329 41.41 -42.81 150.90
CA VAL A 329 41.10 -44.13 151.50
C VAL A 329 41.95 -44.41 152.76
N SER A 330 43.12 -43.79 152.91
CA SER A 330 43.99 -43.93 154.09
C SER A 330 43.65 -42.96 155.22
N ASP A 331 43.13 -41.77 154.89
CA ASP A 331 42.68 -40.77 155.87
C ASP A 331 41.31 -41.16 156.48
N GLU A 332 40.43 -41.82 155.71
CA GLU A 332 39.20 -42.42 156.26
C GLU A 332 39.49 -43.55 157.26
N GLN A 333 40.61 -44.27 157.13
CA GLN A 333 41.01 -45.34 158.06
C GLN A 333 41.64 -44.81 159.36
N SER A 334 42.26 -43.62 159.34
CA SER A 334 42.89 -43.01 160.52
C SER A 334 41.88 -42.25 161.42
N ILE A 335 40.77 -41.78 160.86
CA ILE A 335 39.70 -41.11 161.63
C ILE A 335 38.86 -42.11 162.44
N MET A 336 38.78 -43.37 162.00
CA MET A 336 38.07 -44.44 162.73
C MET A 336 38.85 -44.99 163.93
N ALA A 337 40.17 -44.76 164.03
CA ALA A 337 41.02 -45.23 165.14
C ALA A 337 41.05 -44.26 166.34
N ASN A 338 40.77 -42.97 166.15
CA ASN A 338 40.83 -41.95 167.21
C ASN A 338 39.51 -41.72 167.97
N LEU A 339 38.41 -42.37 167.57
CA LEU A 339 37.10 -42.28 168.25
C LEU A 339 36.86 -43.41 169.28
N SER A 340 37.83 -44.32 169.51
CA SER A 340 37.68 -45.45 170.45
C SER A 340 38.39 -45.29 171.80
N PHE A 341 39.05 -44.15 172.10
CA PHE A 341 39.86 -44.01 173.32
C PHE A 341 39.34 -43.02 174.38
N ASP A 342 38.30 -42.23 174.09
CA ASP A 342 37.65 -41.36 175.09
C ASP A 342 36.16 -41.71 175.22
N SER A 343 35.88 -42.80 175.93
CA SER A 343 34.62 -43.09 176.66
C SER A 343 34.84 -44.33 177.52
N ASN A 344 35.60 -44.13 178.60
CA ASN A 344 35.33 -44.73 179.91
C ASN A 344 34.38 -43.81 180.68
#